data_AF-C9DF19-F1
#
_entry.id   AF-C9DF19-F1
#
_cell.length_a   1.000
_cell.length_b   1.000
_cell.length_c   1.000
_cell.angle_alpha   90.00
_cell.angle_beta   90.00
_cell.angle_gamma   90.00
#
_symmetry.space_group_name_H-M   'P 1'
#
loop_
_entity.id
_entity.type
_entity.pdbx_description
1 polymer ?
#
loop_
_entity_poly.entity_id
_entity_poly.type
_entity_poly.pdbx_seq_one_letter_code
_entity_poly.pdbx_strand_id
1 'polypeptide(L)' 'TGIDSRKKVTAEEVNNALKQATTNNESFGYTDEEIVSSDIIGSHFGSVFDATQTEITAVGDLQLVKTVAWYDNE' A
#
# COMPACT_ATOMS: atom_id res chain seq x y z
N THR A 1 -12.99 1.36 6.94
CA THR A 1 -12.37 0.61 8.04
C THR A 1 -11.23 1.44 8.57
N GLY A 2 -11.30 1.91 9.81
CA GLY A 2 -10.28 2.80 10.40
C GLY A 2 -9.14 1.98 11.00
N ILE A 3 -7.90 2.31 10.65
CA ILE A 3 -6.72 1.74 11.31
C ILE A 3 -6.65 2.38 12.70
N ASP A 4 -6.79 1.59 13.77
CA ASP A 4 -6.62 2.07 15.14
C ASP A 4 -5.14 2.39 15.37
N SER A 5 -4.79 3.67 15.33
CA SER A 5 -3.42 4.19 15.47
C SER A 5 -2.79 3.91 16.84
N ARG A 6 -3.49 3.22 17.75
CA ARG A 6 -2.97 2.79 19.06
C ARG A 6 -2.37 1.39 19.06
N LYS A 7 -2.53 0.60 17.98
CA LYS A 7 -1.86 -0.69 17.84
C LYS A 7 -0.58 -0.51 17.03
N LYS A 8 0.54 -0.98 17.58
CA LYS A 8 1.77 -1.14 16.81
C LYS A 8 1.50 -2.13 15.69
N VAL A 9 1.81 -1.75 14.46
CA VAL A 9 1.63 -2.58 13.27
C VAL A 9 2.96 -2.98 12.66
N THR A 10 2.98 -4.08 11.92
CA THR A 10 4.11 -4.48 11.08
C THR A 10 3.84 -4.16 9.60
N ALA A 11 4.90 -4.14 8.78
CA ALA A 11 4.76 -3.96 7.34
C ALA A 11 3.90 -5.07 6.72
N GLU A 12 4.07 -6.31 7.19
CA GLU A 12 3.27 -7.45 6.76
C GLU A 12 1.78 -7.29 7.10
N GLU A 13 1.45 -6.80 8.30
CA GLU A 13 0.05 -6.54 8.69
C GLU A 13 -0.59 -5.46 7.80
N VAL A 14 0.14 -4.39 7.52
CA VAL A 14 -0.30 -3.32 6.61
C VAL A 14 -0.50 -3.86 5.20
N ASN A 15 0.46 -4.60 4.68
CA ASN A 15 0.42 -5.19 3.34
C ASN A 15 -0.76 -6.16 3.20
N ASN A 16 -0.97 -7.03 4.18
CA ASN A 16 -2.09 -7.98 4.19
C ASN A 16 -3.44 -7.26 4.27
N ALA A 17 -3.56 -6.21 5.09
CA ALA A 17 -4.78 -5.42 5.18
C ALA A 17 -5.12 -4.72 3.85
N LEU A 18 -4.12 -4.16 3.16
CA LEU A 18 -4.31 -3.52 1.86
C LEU A 18 -4.57 -4.53 0.74
N LYS A 19 -3.91 -5.69 0.75
CA LYS A 19 -4.20 -6.81 -0.18
C LYS A 19 -5.64 -7.30 -0.08
N GLN A 20 -6.20 -7.34 1.12
CA GLN A 20 -7.61 -7.67 1.31
C GLN A 20 -8.53 -6.56 0.76
N ALA A 21 -8.16 -5.29 0.92
CA ALA A 21 -8.93 -4.15 0.41
C ALA A 21 -8.93 -4.03 -1.13
N THR A 22 -7.92 -4.60 -1.79
CA THR A 22 -7.81 -4.65 -3.26
C THR A 22 -8.48 -5.89 -3.86
N THR A 23 -8.81 -6.90 -3.04
CA THR A 23 -9.46 -8.12 -3.52
C THR A 23 -10.87 -7.80 -4.04
N ASN A 24 -11.15 -8.17 -5.29
CA ASN A 24 -12.39 -7.84 -6.01
C ASN A 24 -12.65 -6.32 -6.14
N ASN A 25 -11.60 -5.51 -6.15
CA ASN A 25 -11.71 -4.06 -6.34
C ASN A 25 -11.20 -3.67 -7.73
N GLU A 26 -12.10 -3.24 -8.60
CA GLU A 26 -11.75 -2.84 -9.98
C GLU A 26 -11.01 -1.50 -10.05
N SER A 27 -11.03 -0.71 -8.96
CA SER A 27 -10.42 0.63 -8.91
C SER A 27 -9.11 0.67 -8.10
N PHE A 28 -8.82 -0.35 -7.28
CA PHE A 28 -7.65 -0.37 -6.41
C PHE A 28 -6.90 -1.70 -6.56
N GLY A 29 -5.73 -1.63 -7.18
CA GLY A 29 -4.82 -2.75 -7.42
C GLY A 29 -3.78 -2.93 -6.31
N TYR A 30 -3.08 -4.06 -6.35
CA TYR A 30 -2.00 -4.43 -5.44
C TYR A 30 -0.84 -4.98 -6.25
N THR A 31 0.38 -4.59 -5.92
CA THR A 31 1.61 -5.22 -6.40
C THR A 31 2.56 -5.50 -5.23
N ASP A 32 3.23 -6.65 -5.29
CA ASP A 32 4.40 -7.01 -4.50
C ASP A 32 5.65 -7.21 -5.37
N GLU A 33 5.59 -6.75 -6.63
CA GLU A 33 6.70 -6.71 -7.57
C GLU A 33 7.41 -5.36 -7.52
N GLU A 34 8.74 -5.35 -7.72
CA GLU A 34 9.55 -4.13 -7.82
C GLU A 34 9.30 -3.45 -9.17
N ILE A 35 8.21 -2.68 -9.26
CA ILE A 35 7.82 -1.94 -10.47
C ILE A 35 8.34 -0.50 -10.44
N VAL A 36 8.37 0.11 -11.62
CA VAL A 36 8.66 1.54 -11.80
C VAL A 36 7.49 2.25 -12.48
N SER A 37 7.58 3.58 -12.58
CA SER A 37 6.46 4.41 -13.07
C SER A 37 5.95 4.03 -14.46
N SER A 38 6.83 3.58 -15.37
CA SER A 38 6.44 3.20 -16.73
C SER A 38 5.55 1.96 -16.79
N ASP A 39 5.61 1.09 -15.76
CA ASP A 39 4.85 -0.15 -15.72
C ASP A 39 3.36 0.07 -15.41
N ILE A 40 3.01 1.27 -14.93
CA ILE A 40 1.64 1.66 -14.52
C ILE A 40 0.89 2.39 -15.64
N ILE A 41 1.60 2.81 -16.70
CA ILE A 41 0.98 3.48 -17.85
C ILE A 41 0.00 2.51 -18.53
N GLY A 42 -1.25 2.95 -18.69
CA GLY A 42 -2.34 2.15 -19.24
C GLY A 42 -2.99 1.19 -18.24
N SER A 43 -2.67 1.29 -16.94
CA SER A 43 -3.34 0.55 -15.88
C SER A 43 -4.84 0.84 -15.85
N HIS A 44 -5.66 -0.19 -15.64
CA HIS A 44 -7.11 -0.03 -15.45
C HIS A 44 -7.50 0.35 -14.02
N PHE A 45 -6.56 0.33 -13.08
CA PHE A 45 -6.79 0.72 -11.69
C PHE A 45 -6.54 2.22 -11.51
N GLY A 46 -7.40 2.88 -10.74
CA GLY A 46 -7.20 4.28 -10.34
C GLY A 46 -6.05 4.47 -9.34
N SER A 47 -5.65 3.40 -8.64
CA SER A 47 -4.45 3.36 -7.81
C SER A 47 -3.98 1.92 -7.63
N VAL A 48 -2.67 1.70 -7.55
CA VAL A 48 -2.05 0.39 -7.33
C VAL A 48 -1.13 0.49 -6.12
N PHE A 49 -1.49 -0.15 -5.01
CA PHE A 49 -0.65 -0.18 -3.82
C PHE A 49 0.62 -1.01 -4.05
N ASP A 50 1.76 -0.48 -3.61
CA ASP A 50 3.07 -1.11 -3.73
C ASP A 50 3.57 -1.58 -2.35
N ALA A 51 3.49 -2.89 -2.14
CA ALA A 51 3.86 -3.53 -0.88
C ALA A 51 5.38 -3.55 -0.62
N THR A 52 6.20 -3.36 -1.66
CA THR A 52 7.67 -3.36 -1.56
C THR A 52 8.19 -2.09 -0.87
N GLN A 53 7.40 -1.01 -0.92
CA GLN A 53 7.75 0.31 -0.39
C GLN A 53 7.10 0.64 0.96
N THR A 54 6.45 -0.35 1.59
CA THR A 54 5.91 -0.17 2.95
C THR A 54 7.05 -0.07 3.96
N GLU A 55 7.08 1.02 4.72
CA GLU A 55 8.10 1.29 5.72
C GLU A 55 7.45 1.58 7.07
N ILE A 56 7.95 0.90 8.10
CA ILE A 56 7.53 1.10 9.49
C ILE A 56 8.74 1.62 10.27
N THR A 57 8.64 2.86 10.75
CA THR A 57 9.67 3.46 11.60
C THR A 57 9.10 3.70 12.99
N ALA A 58 9.74 3.15 14.02
CA ALA A 58 9.30 3.27 15.41
C ALA A 58 10.39 3.88 16.30
N VAL A 59 10.03 4.87 17.11
CA VAL A 59 10.90 5.50 18.11
C VAL A 59 10.14 5.56 19.43
N GLY A 60 10.53 4.70 20.38
CA GLY A 60 9.83 4.55 21.66
C GLY A 60 8.40 4.03 21.47
N ASP A 61 7.43 4.85 21.86
CA ASP A 61 6.00 4.57 21.71
C ASP A 61 5.39 5.19 20.44
N LEU A 62 6.16 6.00 19.71
CA LEU A 62 5.71 6.56 18.44
C LEU A 62 6.04 5.60 17.30
N GLN A 63 5.07 5.42 16.39
CA GLN A 63 5.22 4.65 15.17
C GLN A 63 4.74 5.48 13.97
N LEU A 64 5.57 5.55 12.94
CA LEU A 64 5.26 6.11 11.64
C LEU A 64 5.11 4.95 10.65
N VAL A 65 4.04 4.99 9.87
CA VAL A 65 3.75 4.04 8.80
C VAL A 65 3.75 4.83 7.49
N LYS A 66 4.62 4.42 6.56
CA LYS A 66 4.68 4.97 5.21
C LYS A 66 4.24 3.89 4.24
N THR A 67 3.31 4.25 3.37
CA THR A 67 2.81 3.42 2.27
C THR A 67 2.92 4.20 0.97
N VAL A 68 3.09 3.47 -0.13
CA VAL A 68 3.20 4.05 -1.48
C VAL A 68 2.17 3.38 -2.38
N ALA A 69 1.58 4.16 -3.28
CA ALA A 69 0.74 3.64 -4.34
C ALA A 69 1.03 4.40 -5.63
N TRP A 70 1.06 3.66 -6.72
CA TRP A 70 1.18 4.19 -8.06
C TRP A 70 -0.20 4.51 -8.64
N TYR A 71 -0.26 5.40 -9.62
CA TYR A 71 -1.45 5.67 -10.42
C TYR A 71 -1.00 6.19 -11.78
N ASP A 72 -1.77 5.86 -12.82
CA ASP A 72 -1.67 6.56 -14.09
C ASP A 72 -2.46 7.87 -13.96
N ASN A 73 -1.82 8.99 -14.29
CA ASN A 73 -2.37 10.32 -14.07
C ASN A 73 -2.88 10.97 -15.37
N GLU A 74 -2.84 10.25 -16.49
CA GLU A 74 -3.37 10.70 -17.78
C GLU A 74 -4.91 10.74 -17.84
#